data_AF-A0A5C8D3M7-F1
#
_entry.id   AF-A0A5C8D3M7-F1
#
_cell.length_a   1.000
_cell.length_b   1.000
_cell.length_c   1.000
_cell.angle_alpha   90.00
_cell.angle_beta   90.00
_cell.angle_gamma   90.00
#
_symmetry.space_group_name_H-M   'P 1'
#
loop_
_entity.id
_entity.type
_entity.pdbx_description
1 polymer ?
#
loop_
_entity_poly.entity_id
_entity_poly.type
_entity_poly.pdbx_seq_one_letter_code
_entity_poly.pdbx_strand_id
1 'polypeptide(L)'
;MSGCKFYNTIQYNTIQYNTIQAIIIIFGCFFIAKLKNYLKHYNYLFEKIKNNNEEYIKIIEKYFDKSIINQYLHLQKYNEIENNNLEELNYKLSPYFFYMIFIDYKIIIKLFGIRIVIKNKECSNKIIVISLSNFLRRLFSINTKKIEGKKITFLNLLGFNFKF
;
A
#
# COMPACT_ATOMS: atom_id res chain seq x y z
N MET A 1 -43.97 0.92 -5.93
CA MET A 1 -43.18 -0.18 -5.32
C MET A 1 -42.15 -0.66 -6.35
N SER A 2 -40.91 -0.17 -6.25
CA SER A 2 -39.84 -0.46 -7.23
C SER A 2 -38.45 -0.41 -6.58
N GLY A 3 -38.34 -0.79 -5.30
CA GLY A 3 -37.08 -0.75 -4.52
C GLY A 3 -36.24 -2.03 -4.54
N CYS A 4 -36.77 -3.17 -4.99
CA CYS A 4 -36.10 -4.48 -4.81
C CYS A 4 -35.05 -4.86 -5.87
N LYS A 5 -34.96 -4.18 -7.02
CA LYS A 5 -34.02 -4.58 -8.09
C LYS A 5 -32.61 -4.03 -7.91
N PHE A 6 -32.46 -2.83 -7.33
CA PHE A 6 -31.16 -2.18 -7.15
C PHE A 6 -30.33 -2.78 -6.00
N TYR A 7 -30.96 -3.20 -4.91
CA TYR A 7 -30.23 -3.79 -3.78
C TYR A 7 -29.62 -5.14 -4.14
N ASN A 8 -30.37 -6.01 -4.83
CA ASN A 8 -29.89 -7.33 -5.24
C ASN A 8 -28.72 -7.26 -6.24
N THR A 9 -28.72 -6.29 -7.16
CA THR A 9 -27.63 -6.14 -8.13
C THR A 9 -26.35 -5.61 -7.49
N ILE A 10 -26.44 -4.65 -6.57
CA ILE A 10 -25.28 -4.13 -5.84
C ILE A 10 -24.68 -5.22 -4.92
N GLN A 11 -25.53 -5.98 -4.22
CA GLN A 11 -25.08 -7.06 -3.35
C GLN A 11 -24.44 -8.22 -4.14
N TYR A 12 -24.97 -8.58 -5.31
CA TYR A 12 -24.38 -9.65 -6.13
C TYR A 12 -23.01 -9.24 -6.70
N ASN A 13 -22.90 -8.02 -7.24
CA ASN A 13 -21.65 -7.51 -7.77
C ASN A 13 -20.56 -7.40 -6.70
N THR A 14 -20.92 -6.99 -5.47
CA THR A 14 -19.96 -6.93 -4.36
C THR A 14 -19.51 -8.31 -3.88
N ILE A 15 -20.40 -9.31 -3.83
CA ILE A 15 -20.02 -10.69 -3.51
C ILE A 15 -19.08 -11.25 -4.58
N GLN A 16 -19.42 -11.07 -5.86
CA GLN A 16 -18.63 -11.54 -7.00
C GLN A 16 -17.25 -10.89 -7.06
N TYR A 17 -17.15 -9.59 -6.79
CA TYR A 17 -15.87 -8.89 -6.73
C TYR A 17 -15.00 -9.42 -5.58
N ASN A 18 -15.58 -9.57 -4.39
CA ASN A 18 -14.85 -10.08 -3.22
C ASN A 18 -14.38 -11.53 -3.42
N THR A 19 -15.16 -12.38 -4.10
CA THR A 19 -14.76 -13.77 -4.39
C THR A 19 -13.67 -13.83 -5.45
N ILE A 20 -13.77 -13.07 -6.54
CA ILE A 20 -12.71 -12.97 -7.55
C ILE A 20 -11.41 -12.47 -6.90
N GLN A 21 -11.51 -11.43 -6.08
CA GLN A 21 -10.36 -10.88 -5.38
C GLN A 21 -9.74 -11.88 -4.40
N ALA A 22 -10.55 -12.62 -3.63
CA ALA A 22 -10.06 -13.67 -2.74
C ALA A 22 -9.36 -14.80 -3.53
N ILE A 23 -9.93 -15.20 -4.67
CA ILE A 23 -9.33 -16.22 -5.55
C ILE A 23 -7.97 -15.73 -6.07
N ILE A 24 -7.88 -14.50 -6.57
CA ILE A 24 -6.62 -13.91 -7.06
C ILE A 24 -5.57 -13.89 -5.93
N ILE A 25 -5.95 -13.48 -4.72
CA ILE A 25 -5.05 -13.46 -3.56
C ILE A 25 -4.58 -14.87 -3.20
N ILE A 26 -5.49 -15.86 -3.17
CA ILE A 26 -5.14 -17.26 -2.84
C ILE A 26 -4.18 -17.84 -3.87
N PHE A 27 -4.47 -17.69 -5.16
CA PHE A 27 -3.58 -18.15 -6.23
C PHE A 27 -2.24 -17.42 -6.16
N GLY A 28 -2.24 -16.09 -5.99
CA GLY A 28 -1.01 -15.30 -5.83
C GLY A 28 -0.15 -15.78 -4.67
N CYS A 29 -0.73 -15.98 -3.48
CA CYS A 29 -0.04 -16.51 -2.30
C CYS A 29 0.55 -17.90 -2.55
N PHE A 30 -0.20 -18.79 -3.22
CA PHE A 30 0.27 -20.14 -3.56
C PHE A 30 1.47 -20.10 -4.52
N PHE A 31 1.40 -19.28 -5.58
CA PHE A 31 2.50 -19.10 -6.52
C PHE A 31 3.75 -18.52 -5.84
N ILE A 32 3.59 -17.51 -4.98
CA ILE A 32 4.70 -16.91 -4.22
C ILE A 32 5.35 -17.92 -3.29
N ALA A 33 4.56 -18.75 -2.60
CA ALA A 33 5.08 -19.80 -1.72
C ALA A 33 5.87 -20.86 -2.49
N LYS A 34 5.37 -21.27 -3.66
CA LYS A 34 6.05 -22.23 -4.54
C LYS A 34 7.36 -21.65 -5.09
N LEU A 35 7.36 -20.38 -5.52
CA LEU A 35 8.55 -19.65 -5.95
C LEU A 35 9.59 -19.50 -4.82
N LYS A 36 9.14 -19.25 -3.59
CA LYS A 36 10.03 -19.18 -2.42
C LYS A 36 10.75 -20.51 -2.18
N ASN A 37 10.02 -21.63 -2.27
CA ASN A 37 10.62 -22.97 -2.16
C ASN A 37 11.57 -23.28 -3.32
N TYR A 38 11.22 -22.83 -4.52
CA TYR A 38 12.07 -22.96 -5.70
C TYR A 38 13.40 -22.22 -5.51
N LEU A 39 13.38 -20.97 -5.05
CA LEU A 39 14.58 -20.18 -4.79
C LEU A 39 15.44 -20.78 -3.66
N LYS A 40 14.81 -21.34 -2.62
CA LYS A 40 15.52 -22.00 -1.52
C LYS A 40 16.34 -23.20 -2.01
N HIS A 41 15.76 -24.03 -2.89
CA HIS A 41 16.48 -25.15 -3.51
C HIS A 41 17.60 -24.67 -4.44
N TYR A 42 17.34 -23.63 -5.24
CA TYR A 42 18.35 -23.02 -6.09
C TYR A 42 19.55 -22.54 -5.26
N ASN A 43 19.31 -21.76 -4.20
CA ASN A 43 20.38 -21.23 -3.34
C ASN A 43 21.17 -22.36 -2.65
N TYR A 44 20.50 -23.42 -2.19
CA TYR A 44 21.16 -24.58 -1.60
C TYR A 44 22.12 -25.27 -2.58
N LEU A 45 21.69 -25.46 -3.83
CA LEU A 45 22.54 -26.05 -4.88
C LEU A 45 23.65 -25.08 -5.29
N PHE A 46 23.35 -23.78 -5.35
CA PHE A 46 24.31 -22.74 -5.68
C PHE A 46 25.44 -22.63 -4.63
N GLU A 47 25.13 -22.74 -3.34
CA GLU A 47 26.17 -22.79 -2.29
C GLU A 47 27.08 -24.01 -2.42
N LYS A 48 26.55 -25.15 -2.88
CA LYS A 48 27.35 -26.37 -3.14
C LYS A 48 28.26 -26.26 -4.37
N ILE A 49 27.96 -25.36 -5.31
CA ILE A 49 28.83 -25.08 -6.48
C ILE A 49 30.16 -24.45 -6.05
N LYS A 50 30.24 -23.85 -4.87
CA LYS A 50 31.48 -23.25 -4.33
C LYS A 50 32.66 -24.23 -4.21
N ASN A 51 32.39 -25.53 -4.35
CA ASN A 51 33.38 -26.62 -4.41
C ASN A 51 33.73 -27.08 -5.86
N ASN A 52 33.46 -26.28 -6.90
CA ASN A 52 33.82 -26.53 -8.31
C ASN A 52 33.32 -27.85 -8.93
N ASN A 53 32.11 -28.29 -8.59
CA ASN A 53 31.49 -29.46 -9.21
C ASN A 53 30.65 -29.05 -10.43
N GLU A 54 31.21 -29.23 -11.63
CA GLU A 54 30.56 -28.96 -12.93
C GLU A 54 29.20 -29.67 -13.09
N GLU A 55 29.00 -30.79 -12.40
CA GLU A 55 27.75 -31.54 -12.39
C GLU A 55 26.58 -30.75 -11.81
N TYR A 56 26.81 -29.97 -10.75
CA TYR A 56 25.76 -29.13 -10.15
C TYR A 56 25.38 -27.95 -11.05
N ILE A 57 26.33 -27.42 -11.83
CA ILE A 57 26.06 -26.35 -12.81
C ILE A 57 25.08 -26.87 -13.86
N LYS A 58 25.32 -28.06 -14.42
CA LYS A 58 24.42 -28.71 -15.38
C LYS A 58 23.02 -28.98 -14.81
N ILE A 59 22.95 -29.40 -13.55
CA ILE A 59 21.66 -29.62 -12.86
C ILE A 59 20.92 -28.29 -12.69
N ILE A 60 21.61 -27.22 -12.28
CA ILE A 60 20.99 -25.91 -12.14
C ILE A 60 20.46 -25.41 -13.49
N GLU A 61 21.28 -25.43 -14.54
CA GLU A 61 20.86 -24.95 -15.87
C GLU A 61 19.71 -25.77 -16.48
N LYS A 62 19.62 -27.06 -16.16
CA LYS A 62 18.56 -27.95 -16.65
C LYS A 62 17.21 -27.74 -15.95
N TYR A 63 17.22 -27.54 -14.63
CA TYR A 63 16.01 -27.53 -13.81
C TYR A 63 15.59 -26.14 -13.33
N PHE A 64 16.51 -25.16 -13.38
CA PHE A 64 16.27 -23.81 -12.92
C PHE A 64 16.32 -22.79 -14.05
N ASP A 65 15.18 -22.13 -14.27
CA ASP A 65 15.09 -21.06 -15.24
C ASP A 65 15.57 -19.75 -14.60
N LYS A 66 16.67 -19.22 -15.15
CA LYS A 66 17.27 -17.97 -14.71
C LYS A 66 16.31 -16.77 -14.84
N SER A 67 15.40 -16.80 -15.82
CA SER A 67 14.41 -15.73 -16.01
C SER A 67 13.42 -15.67 -14.84
N ILE A 68 12.92 -16.83 -14.40
CA ILE A 68 11.99 -16.97 -13.27
C ILE A 68 12.67 -16.52 -11.97
N ILE A 69 13.92 -16.91 -11.75
CA ILE A 69 14.71 -16.51 -10.57
C ILE A 69 14.91 -14.99 -10.54
N ASN A 70 15.31 -14.40 -11.66
CA ASN A 70 15.54 -12.96 -11.76
C ASN A 70 14.26 -12.15 -11.51
N GLN A 71 13.13 -12.59 -12.06
CA GLN A 71 11.83 -11.96 -11.82
C GLN A 71 11.46 -12.00 -10.33
N TYR A 72 11.66 -13.14 -9.67
CA TYR A 72 11.37 -13.27 -8.24
C TYR A 72 12.28 -12.39 -7.37
N LEU A 73 13.59 -12.34 -7.67
CA LEU A 73 14.54 -11.47 -6.96
C LEU A 73 14.19 -9.99 -7.14
N HIS A 74 13.72 -9.59 -8.33
CA HIS A 74 13.24 -8.23 -8.57
C HIS A 74 12.01 -7.89 -7.72
N LEU A 75 11.04 -8.81 -7.63
CA LEU A 75 9.85 -8.65 -6.77
C LEU A 75 10.22 -8.53 -5.29
N GLN A 76 11.20 -9.31 -4.81
CA GLN A 76 11.68 -9.20 -3.43
C GLN A 76 12.28 -7.82 -3.14
N LYS A 77 13.14 -7.31 -4.02
CA LYS A 77 13.73 -5.97 -3.88
C LYS A 77 12.67 -4.88 -3.83
N TYR A 78 11.63 -4.98 -4.66
CA TYR A 78 10.54 -4.01 -4.66
C TYR A 78 9.78 -3.99 -3.33
N ASN A 79 9.42 -5.16 -2.81
CA ASN A 79 8.73 -5.29 -1.52
C ASN A 79 9.59 -4.76 -0.35
N GLU A 80 10.91 -4.98 -0.41
CA GLU A 80 11.85 -4.49 0.59
C GLU A 80 11.95 -2.96 0.58
N ILE A 81 12.01 -2.34 -0.60
CA ILE A 81 11.97 -0.88 -0.78
C ILE A 81 10.67 -0.31 -0.21
N GLU A 82 9.52 -0.92 -0.51
CA GLU A 82 8.22 -0.47 -0.04
C GLU A 82 8.09 -0.54 1.49
N ASN A 83 8.57 -1.62 2.10
CA ASN A 83 8.60 -1.78 3.55
C ASN A 83 9.52 -0.75 4.22
N ASN A 84 10.71 -0.52 3.68
CA ASN A 84 11.66 0.47 4.21
C ASN A 84 11.06 1.88 4.18
N ASN A 85 10.37 2.24 3.09
CA ASN A 85 9.67 3.51 2.97
C ASN A 85 8.55 3.66 4.02
N LEU A 86 7.85 2.56 4.33
CA LEU A 86 6.80 2.54 5.35
C LEU A 86 7.37 2.73 6.76
N GLU A 87 8.50 2.09 7.05
CA GLU A 87 9.21 2.23 8.33
C GLU A 87 9.75 3.65 8.54
N GLU A 88 10.37 4.23 7.50
CA GLU A 88 10.86 5.61 7.55
C GLU A 88 9.70 6.60 7.81
N LEU A 89 8.56 6.37 7.16
CA LEU A 89 7.36 7.17 7.36
C LEU A 89 6.80 7.03 8.79
N ASN A 90 6.78 5.81 9.33
CA ASN A 90 6.37 5.58 10.73
C ASN A 90 7.31 6.26 11.73
N TYR A 91 8.62 6.24 11.48
CA TYR A 91 9.61 6.94 12.31
C TYR A 91 9.36 8.46 12.30
N LYS A 92 9.20 9.06 11.11
CA LYS A 92 8.87 10.48 10.94
C LYS A 92 7.56 10.87 11.63
N LEU A 93 6.58 9.99 11.63
CA LEU A 93 5.25 10.25 12.20
C LEU A 93 5.16 9.92 13.70
N SER A 94 6.12 9.18 14.25
CA SER A 94 6.20 8.83 15.67
C SER A 94 5.98 10.01 16.64
N PRO A 95 6.64 11.19 16.48
CA PRO A 95 6.47 12.32 17.40
C PRO A 95 5.11 13.02 17.28
N TYR A 96 4.33 12.76 16.23
CA TYR A 96 3.05 13.45 16.06
C TYR A 96 2.00 12.90 17.02
N PHE A 97 1.36 13.84 17.70
CA PHE A 97 0.23 13.60 18.59
C PHE A 97 -0.96 12.91 17.88
N PHE A 98 -1.22 13.33 16.63
CA PHE A 98 -2.22 12.71 15.76
C PHE A 98 -1.73 12.61 14.33
N TYR A 99 -1.94 11.43 13.74
CA TYR A 99 -1.84 11.21 12.32
C TYR A 99 -2.82 10.13 11.89
N MET A 100 -3.23 10.18 10.63
CA MET A 100 -3.99 9.14 9.97
C MET A 100 -3.27 8.76 8.68
N ILE A 101 -3.03 7.47 8.48
CA ILE A 101 -2.38 6.92 7.29
C ILE A 101 -3.35 5.98 6.59
N PHE A 102 -3.57 6.21 5.30
CA PHE A 102 -4.27 5.28 4.43
C PHE A 102 -3.23 4.50 3.63
N ILE A 103 -3.20 3.18 3.80
CA ILE A 103 -2.34 2.24 3.08
C ILE A 103 -3.20 1.06 2.66
N ASP A 104 -3.28 0.79 1.36
CA ASP A 104 -4.07 -0.31 0.81
C ASP A 104 -5.52 -0.30 1.37
N TYR A 105 -5.91 -1.39 2.02
CA TYR A 105 -7.19 -1.62 2.69
C TYR A 105 -7.16 -1.28 4.18
N LYS A 106 -6.19 -0.47 4.64
CA LYS A 106 -6.02 -0.14 6.06
C LYS A 106 -5.96 1.36 6.26
N ILE A 107 -6.63 1.79 7.33
CA ILE A 107 -6.53 3.15 7.87
C ILE A 107 -5.91 3.01 9.25
N ILE A 108 -4.73 3.59 9.43
CA ILE A 108 -4.01 3.62 10.70
C ILE A 108 -4.19 5.01 11.28
N ILE A 109 -4.87 5.12 12.41
CA ILE A 109 -5.06 6.38 13.13
C ILE A 109 -4.25 6.31 14.41
N LYS A 110 -3.40 7.30 14.66
CA LYS A 110 -2.77 7.52 15.97
C LYS A 110 -3.37 8.75 16.60
N LEU A 111 -3.76 8.67 17.88
CA LEU A 111 -4.26 9.79 18.67
C LEU A 111 -3.87 9.58 20.13
N PHE A 112 -3.27 10.57 20.80
CA PHE A 112 -2.78 10.44 22.19
C PHE A 112 -1.87 9.21 22.41
N GLY A 113 -1.11 8.78 21.40
CA GLY A 113 -0.29 7.57 21.46
C GLY A 113 -1.04 6.26 21.22
N ILE A 114 -2.37 6.27 21.24
CA ILE A 114 -3.22 5.11 20.92
C ILE A 114 -3.22 4.92 19.40
N ARG A 115 -2.89 3.71 18.95
CA ARG A 115 -2.92 3.31 17.53
C ARG A 115 -4.16 2.47 17.25
N ILE A 116 -5.03 2.98 16.39
CA ILE A 116 -6.24 2.33 15.90
C ILE A 116 -5.98 1.89 14.46
N VAL A 117 -6.30 0.64 14.12
CA VAL A 117 -6.18 0.13 12.75
C VAL A 117 -7.56 -0.32 12.28
N ILE A 118 -8.07 0.33 11.24
CA ILE A 118 -9.37 0.07 10.64
C ILE A 118 -9.14 -0.59 9.29
N LYS A 119 -9.85 -1.68 9.00
CA LYS A 119 -9.86 -2.27 7.65
C LYS A 119 -10.93 -1.58 6.80
N ASN A 120 -10.55 -1.06 5.65
CA ASN A 120 -11.44 -0.48 4.66
C ASN A 120 -11.67 -1.47 3.51
N LYS A 121 -12.81 -1.35 2.82
CA LYS A 121 -13.11 -2.10 1.59
C LYS A 121 -12.47 -1.48 0.36
N GLU A 122 -12.21 -0.17 0.40
CA GLU A 122 -11.57 0.55 -0.71
C GLU A 122 -10.05 0.54 -0.56
N CYS A 123 -9.36 0.29 -1.69
CA CYS A 123 -7.91 0.26 -1.75
C CYS A 123 -7.34 1.65 -2.05
N SER A 124 -6.38 2.07 -1.25
CA SER A 124 -5.60 3.29 -1.46
C SER A 124 -4.34 2.93 -2.26
N ASN A 125 -4.33 3.19 -3.57
CA ASN A 125 -3.15 2.91 -4.43
C ASN A 125 -1.90 3.74 -4.06
N LYS A 126 -2.03 4.72 -3.17
CA LYS A 126 -0.94 5.55 -2.66
C LYS A 126 -1.11 5.75 -1.17
N ILE A 127 0.02 5.84 -0.47
CA ILE A 127 0.05 6.17 0.95
C ILE A 127 -0.40 7.62 1.12
N ILE A 128 -1.53 7.83 1.79
CA ILE A 128 -2.03 9.17 2.12
C ILE A 128 -1.84 9.40 3.60
N VAL A 129 -1.09 10.46 3.96
CA VAL A 129 -0.84 10.85 5.35
C VAL A 129 -1.58 12.15 5.65
N ILE A 130 -2.44 12.11 6.66
CA ILE A 130 -3.15 13.26 7.19
C ILE A 130 -2.67 13.49 8.62
N SER A 131 -1.87 14.53 8.84
CA SER A 131 -1.51 15.01 10.18
C SER A 131 -2.58 15.98 10.71
N LEU A 132 -2.60 16.19 12.02
CA LEU A 132 -3.51 17.17 12.64
C LEU A 132 -3.24 18.57 12.10
N SER A 133 -1.97 18.94 11.90
CA SER A 133 -1.59 20.23 11.34
C SER A 133 -2.14 20.42 9.93
N ASN A 134 -2.09 19.39 9.08
CA ASN A 134 -2.62 19.46 7.72
C ASN A 134 -4.15 19.47 7.69
N PHE A 135 -4.78 18.70 8.59
CA PHE A 135 -6.23 18.70 8.77
C PHE A 135 -6.73 20.07 9.26
N LEU A 136 -6.11 20.60 10.31
CA LEU A 136 -6.42 21.93 10.85
C LEU A 136 -6.15 23.02 9.81
N ARG A 137 -5.06 22.96 9.04
CA ARG A 137 -4.82 23.93 7.95
C ARG A 137 -5.90 23.89 6.88
N ARG A 138 -6.49 22.71 6.62
CA ARG A 138 -7.61 22.57 5.67
C ARG A 138 -8.92 23.12 6.23
N LEU A 139 -9.19 22.91 7.51
CA LEU A 139 -10.40 23.42 8.17
C LEU A 139 -10.30 24.90 8.51
N PHE A 140 -9.11 25.36 8.89
CA PHE A 140 -8.80 26.68 9.40
C PHE A 140 -7.61 27.22 8.61
N SER A 141 -7.87 28.03 7.59
CA SER A 141 -6.80 28.71 6.83
C SER A 141 -7.13 30.16 6.55
N ILE A 142 -6.09 30.97 6.49
CA ILE A 142 -6.17 32.36 6.04
C ILE A 142 -5.28 32.47 4.81
N ASN A 143 -5.87 32.79 3.66
CA ASN A 143 -5.17 32.93 2.40
C ASN A 143 -5.36 34.34 1.86
N THR A 144 -4.28 35.04 1.55
CA THR A 144 -4.37 36.36 0.90
C THR A 144 -4.07 36.21 -0.58
N LYS A 145 -4.95 36.72 -1.44
CA LYS A 145 -4.74 36.76 -2.88
C LYS A 145 -4.82 38.20 -3.36
N LYS A 146 -3.94 38.59 -4.28
CA LYS A 146 -4.09 39.84 -5.01
C LYS A 146 -4.98 39.58 -6.21
N ILE A 147 -6.14 40.22 -6.26
CA ILE A 147 -7.07 40.18 -7.39
C ILE A 147 -7.27 41.63 -7.81
N GLU A 148 -6.98 41.95 -9.08
CA GLU A 148 -7.13 43.30 -9.65
C GLU A 148 -6.43 44.41 -8.83
N GLY A 149 -5.22 44.13 -8.34
CA GLY A 149 -4.44 45.08 -7.54
C GLY A 149 -4.89 45.25 -6.09
N LYS A 150 -6.07 44.75 -5.71
CA LYS A 150 -6.55 44.75 -4.32
C LYS A 150 -6.19 43.44 -3.61
N LYS A 151 -5.73 43.56 -2.35
CA LYS A 151 -5.42 42.40 -1.50
C LYS A 151 -6.71 41.93 -0.86
N ILE A 152 -7.15 40.74 -1.23
CA ILE A 152 -8.36 40.09 -0.72
C ILE A 152 -7.93 38.94 0.19
N THR A 153 -8.51 38.88 1.38
CA THR A 153 -8.22 37.84 2.37
C THR A 153 -9.37 36.85 2.40
N PHE A 154 -9.04 35.57 2.29
CA PHE A 154 -9.97 34.46 2.40
C PHE A 154 -9.71 33.74 3.71
N LEU A 155 -10.70 33.71 4.59
CA LEU A 155 -10.69 32.92 5.81
C LEU A 155 -11.54 31.67 5.57
N ASN A 156 -10.93 30.50 5.65
CA ASN A 156 -11.64 29.23 5.70
C ASN A 156 -11.87 28.86 7.17
N LEU A 157 -13.14 28.68 7.56
CA LEU A 157 -13.55 28.16 8.86
C LEU A 157 -14.42 26.93 8.61
N LEU A 158 -13.94 25.76 9.02
CA LEU A 158 -14.62 24.47 8.91
C LEU A 158 -15.08 24.14 7.47
N GLY A 159 -14.38 24.64 6.45
CA GLY A 159 -14.73 24.45 5.03
C GLY A 159 -15.55 25.60 4.42
N PHE A 160 -15.99 26.58 5.21
CA PHE A 160 -16.65 27.79 4.73
C PHE A 160 -15.62 28.89 4.45
N ASN A 161 -15.60 29.39 3.21
CA ASN A 161 -14.70 30.45 2.79
C ASN A 161 -15.36 31.83 2.92
N PHE A 162 -14.87 32.65 3.83
CA PHE A 162 -15.25 34.05 4.02
C PHE A 162 -14.26 34.96 3.31
N LYS A 163 -14.76 35.96 2.59
CA LYS A 163 -13.96 36.93 1.83
C LYS A 163 -13.97 38.27 2.58
N PHE A 164 -12.79 38.84 2.79
CA PHE A 164 -12.55 40.14 3.41
C PHE A 164 -11.67 41.01 2.52
#